data_AF-A0A849EDA7-F1
#
_entry.id   AF-A0A849EDA7-F1
#
_cell.length_a   1.000
_cell.length_b   1.000
_cell.length_c   1.000
_cell.angle_alpha   90.00
_cell.angle_beta   90.00
_cell.angle_gamma   90.00
#
_symmetry.space_group_name_H-M   'P 1'
#
loop_
_entity.id
_entity.type
_entity.pdbx_description
1 polymer ?
#
loop_
_entity_poly.entity_id
_entity_poly.type
_entity_poly.pdbx_seq_one_letter_code
_entity_poly.pdbx_strand_id
1 'polypeptide(L)'
;MLPNGKKLIFSDACADIFWKSFINVYCYIRHPFLTFFASRERPGLPCPASPHHVFDKFLWRKIFDRDPSTIAMTDKLAAKQIACSLCPNVKVPETLWVGERFEDIPAELIAGDAVVKSTHGSGFFHIIRGGNYDLHEMIAKTQKWMRTDYSRYYGE
;
A
#
# COMPACT_ATOMS: atom_id res chain seq x y z
N MET A 1 37.84 26.96 -34.75
CA MET A 1 38.30 26.70 -33.37
C MET A 1 37.07 26.37 -32.51
N LEU A 2 36.95 25.11 -32.07
CA LEU A 2 35.88 24.58 -31.20
C LEU A 2 36.10 25.00 -29.72
N PRO A 3 35.19 24.75 -28.75
CA PRO A 3 33.75 25.03 -28.71
C PRO A 3 33.30 25.58 -27.30
N ASN A 4 32.55 26.68 -27.23
CA ASN A 4 32.06 27.27 -25.96
C ASN A 4 30.62 26.85 -25.60
N GLY A 5 30.29 25.55 -25.71
CA GLY A 5 28.94 25.03 -25.44
C GLY A 5 28.74 24.29 -24.11
N LYS A 6 29.79 24.13 -23.28
CA LYS A 6 29.76 23.21 -22.13
C LYS A 6 29.42 23.84 -20.76
N LYS A 7 29.27 25.16 -20.65
CA LYS A 7 29.08 25.84 -19.35
C LYS A 7 27.64 25.90 -18.85
N LEU A 8 26.64 25.88 -19.74
CA LEU A 8 25.22 26.00 -19.33
C LEU A 8 24.66 24.69 -18.76
N ILE A 9 24.99 23.55 -19.38
CA ILE A 9 24.46 22.22 -18.99
C ILE A 9 24.89 21.82 -17.57
N PHE A 10 26.10 22.19 -17.14
CA PHE A 10 26.62 21.84 -15.81
C PHE A 10 26.01 22.67 -14.67
N SER A 11 25.66 23.94 -14.94
CA SER A 11 25.03 24.84 -13.98
C SER A 11 23.60 24.40 -13.65
N ASP A 12 22.84 24.02 -14.68
CA ASP A 12 21.45 23.58 -14.53
C ASP A 12 21.35 22.23 -13.79
N ALA A 13 22.30 21.32 -14.05
CA ALA A 13 22.39 20.06 -13.32
C ALA A 13 22.72 20.25 -11.83
N CYS A 14 23.64 21.17 -11.50
CA CYS A 14 23.94 21.50 -10.10
C CYS A 14 22.74 22.13 -9.38
N ALA A 15 21.99 23.01 -10.05
CA ALA A 15 20.78 23.62 -9.49
C ALA A 15 19.68 22.58 -9.26
N ASP A 16 19.47 21.66 -10.20
CA ASP A 16 18.49 20.57 -10.08
C ASP A 16 18.82 19.61 -8.91
N ILE A 17 20.10 19.22 -8.77
CA ILE A 17 20.56 18.40 -7.63
C ILE A 17 20.34 19.12 -6.30
N PHE A 18 20.65 20.42 -6.25
CA PHE A 18 20.44 21.23 -5.05
C PHE A 18 18.97 21.27 -4.65
N TRP A 19 18.06 21.58 -5.59
CA TRP A 19 16.63 21.65 -5.33
C TRP A 19 16.04 20.32 -4.90
N LYS A 20 16.43 19.21 -5.55
CA LYS A 20 16.01 17.86 -5.14
C LYS A 20 16.45 17.54 -3.72
N SER A 21 17.68 17.89 -3.37
CA SER A 21 18.22 17.69 -2.02
C SER A 21 17.46 18.51 -0.99
N PHE A 22 17.17 19.78 -1.30
CA PHE A 22 16.38 20.66 -0.45
C PHE A 22 14.96 20.12 -0.23
N ILE A 23 14.27 19.68 -1.29
CA ILE A 23 12.92 19.10 -1.19
C ILE A 23 12.93 17.81 -0.36
N ASN A 24 13.94 16.94 -0.55
CA ASN A 24 14.07 15.72 0.26
C ASN A 24 14.24 16.05 1.74
N VAL A 25 15.15 16.96 2.10
CA VAL A 25 15.35 17.39 3.49
C VAL A 25 14.07 17.99 4.06
N TYR A 26 13.37 18.84 3.31
CA TYR A 26 12.08 19.39 3.71
C TYR A 26 11.06 18.27 4.00
N CYS A 27 10.97 17.25 3.13
CA CYS A 27 10.09 16.10 3.34
C CYS A 27 10.43 15.34 4.62
N TYR A 28 11.72 15.11 4.90
CA TYR A 28 12.16 14.39 6.09
C TYR A 28 11.81 15.13 7.38
N ILE A 29 11.99 16.46 7.39
CA ILE A 29 11.65 17.31 8.53
C ILE A 29 10.13 17.38 8.73
N ARG A 30 9.37 17.54 7.64
CA ARG A 30 7.92 17.72 7.71
C ARG A 30 7.16 16.42 7.97
N HIS A 31 7.71 15.28 7.54
CA HIS A 31 7.12 13.94 7.60
C HIS A 31 8.10 12.90 8.19
N PRO A 32 8.57 13.09 9.44
CA PRO A 32 9.59 12.21 10.03
C PRO A 32 9.09 10.77 10.18
N PHE A 33 7.81 10.58 10.53
CA PHE A 33 7.21 9.25 10.66
C PHE A 33 7.12 8.50 9.34
N LEU A 34 6.66 9.14 8.26
CA LEU A 34 6.58 8.51 6.93
C LEU A 34 7.97 8.17 6.39
N THR A 35 8.94 9.06 6.61
CA THR A 35 10.33 8.83 6.22
C THR A 35 10.92 7.65 6.99
N PHE A 36 10.69 7.59 8.30
CA PHE A 36 11.13 6.48 9.14
C PHE A 36 10.57 5.13 8.66
N PHE A 37 9.27 5.05 8.34
CA PHE A 37 8.67 3.81 7.84
C PHE A 37 9.27 3.40 6.49
N ALA A 38 9.41 4.33 5.55
CA ALA A 38 10.03 4.04 4.27
C ALA A 38 11.49 3.55 4.41
N SER A 39 12.25 4.07 5.38
CA SER A 39 13.61 3.63 5.70
C SER A 39 13.70 2.32 6.48
N ARG A 40 12.60 1.80 7.05
CA ARG A 40 12.56 0.45 7.65
C ARG A 40 12.47 -0.64 6.59
N GLU A 41 11.78 -0.36 5.49
CA GLU A 41 11.61 -1.30 4.38
C GLU A 41 12.87 -1.44 3.52
N ARG A 42 13.79 -0.47 3.60
CA ARG A 42 15.06 -0.48 2.86
C ARG A 42 16.14 0.30 3.60
N PRO A 43 17.40 -0.20 3.63
CA PRO A 43 18.54 0.59 4.06
C PRO A 43 18.70 1.90 3.26
N GLY A 44 18.69 3.04 3.96
CA GLY A 44 18.89 4.37 3.39
C GLY A 44 17.65 5.28 3.49
N LEU A 45 17.84 6.56 3.18
CA LEU A 45 16.74 7.53 3.12
C LEU A 45 16.05 7.45 1.76
N PRO A 46 14.71 7.46 1.71
CA PRO A 46 13.96 7.48 0.47
C PRO A 46 14.11 8.82 -0.23
N CYS A 47 14.05 8.85 -1.56
CA CYS A 47 14.20 10.07 -2.37
C CYS A 47 12.87 10.50 -3.01
N PRO A 48 11.90 11.07 -2.26
CA PRO A 48 10.61 11.43 -2.82
C PRO A 48 10.71 12.55 -3.87
N ALA A 49 11.70 13.45 -3.81
CA ALA A 49 11.87 14.51 -4.82
C ALA A 49 12.30 13.99 -6.20
N SER A 50 12.84 12.77 -6.27
CA SER A 50 13.22 12.10 -7.51
C SER A 50 13.05 10.58 -7.32
N PRO A 51 11.82 10.06 -7.39
CA PRO A 51 11.55 8.67 -7.03
C PRO A 51 12.14 7.67 -8.03
N HIS A 52 13.08 6.86 -7.58
CA HIS A 52 13.66 5.78 -8.41
C HIS A 52 13.21 4.40 -7.94
N HIS A 53 13.06 4.22 -6.63
CA HIS A 53 12.64 2.98 -6.01
C HIS A 53 11.14 2.96 -5.68
N VAL A 54 10.58 1.77 -5.49
CA VAL A 54 9.16 1.61 -5.15
C VAL A 54 8.77 2.34 -3.86
N PHE A 55 9.63 2.30 -2.83
CA PHE A 55 9.40 3.03 -1.57
C PHE A 55 9.51 4.55 -1.70
N ASP A 56 10.37 5.05 -2.58
CA ASP A 56 10.41 6.50 -2.89
C ASP A 56 9.09 6.94 -3.50
N LYS A 57 8.54 6.12 -4.42
CA LYS A 57 7.26 6.38 -5.07
C LYS A 57 6.11 6.33 -4.07
N PHE A 58 6.10 5.35 -3.16
CA PHE A 58 5.08 5.30 -2.11
C PHE A 58 5.15 6.51 -1.18
N LEU A 59 6.35 6.92 -0.75
CA LEU A 59 6.51 8.12 0.06
C LEU A 59 6.06 9.37 -0.69
N TRP A 60 6.42 9.50 -1.96
CA TRP A 60 5.96 10.60 -2.82
C TRP A 60 4.43 10.63 -2.91
N ARG A 61 3.77 9.48 -3.10
CA ARG A 61 2.31 9.41 -3.15
C ARG A 61 1.65 9.85 -1.84
N LYS A 62 2.22 9.44 -0.70
CA LYS A 62 1.73 9.82 0.64
C LYS A 62 1.88 11.32 0.93
N ILE A 63 2.97 11.93 0.45
CA ILE A 63 3.25 13.35 0.71
C ILE A 63 2.51 14.26 -0.28
N PHE A 64 2.57 13.96 -1.58
CA PHE A 64 2.21 14.89 -2.65
C PHE A 64 0.97 14.50 -3.45
N ASP A 65 0.85 13.22 -3.86
CA ASP A 65 -0.23 12.75 -4.74
C ASP A 65 -1.60 12.87 -4.06
N ARG A 66 -1.72 12.29 -2.86
CA ARG A 66 -2.96 12.25 -2.06
C ARG A 66 -4.23 11.96 -2.87
N ASP A 67 -4.11 11.16 -3.91
CA ASP A 67 -5.23 10.82 -4.78
C ASP A 67 -6.26 10.00 -3.98
N PRO A 68 -7.51 10.49 -3.82
CA PRO A 68 -8.56 9.79 -3.09
C PRO A 68 -8.89 8.41 -3.68
N SER A 69 -8.61 8.17 -4.96
CA SER A 69 -8.80 6.86 -5.60
C SER A 69 -7.97 5.75 -4.92
N THR A 70 -6.86 6.12 -4.26
CA THR A 70 -5.97 5.19 -3.55
C THR A 70 -6.68 4.44 -2.42
N ILE A 71 -7.66 5.09 -1.78
CA ILE A 71 -8.46 4.47 -0.71
C ILE A 71 -9.26 3.30 -1.30
N ALA A 72 -9.97 3.54 -2.40
CA ALA A 72 -10.77 2.52 -3.07
C ALA A 72 -9.92 1.42 -3.71
N MET A 73 -8.72 1.74 -4.20
CA MET A 73 -7.79 0.73 -4.75
C MET A 73 -7.14 -0.15 -3.67
N THR A 74 -7.04 0.33 -2.43
CA THR A 74 -6.46 -0.44 -1.31
C THR A 74 -7.50 -1.32 -0.62
N ASP A 75 -8.78 -0.95 -0.69
CA ASP A 75 -9.89 -1.80 -0.24
C ASP A 75 -10.11 -2.96 -1.23
N LYS A 76 -9.94 -4.20 -0.77
CA LYS A 76 -10.03 -5.38 -1.65
C LYS A 76 -11.41 -5.59 -2.27
N LEU A 77 -12.50 -5.11 -1.67
CA LEU A 77 -13.85 -5.23 -2.26
C LEU A 77 -14.05 -4.16 -3.33
N ALA A 78 -13.75 -2.90 -3.01
CA ALA A 78 -13.85 -1.81 -3.97
C ALA A 78 -12.88 -2.02 -5.16
N ALA A 79 -11.66 -2.49 -4.90
CA ALA A 79 -10.69 -2.80 -5.94
C ALA A 79 -11.17 -3.90 -6.90
N LYS A 80 -11.88 -4.93 -6.40
CA LYS A 80 -12.51 -5.95 -7.27
C LYS A 80 -13.59 -5.33 -8.16
N GLN A 81 -14.46 -4.49 -7.60
CA GLN A 81 -15.52 -3.81 -8.35
C GLN A 81 -14.94 -2.90 -9.43
N ILE A 82 -13.92 -2.10 -9.08
CA ILE A 82 -13.18 -1.24 -10.01
C ILE A 82 -12.56 -2.09 -11.13
N ALA A 83 -11.85 -3.17 -10.79
CA ALA A 83 -11.22 -4.05 -11.77
C ALA A 83 -12.24 -4.64 -12.75
N CYS A 84 -13.39 -5.12 -12.27
CA CYS A 84 -14.45 -5.67 -13.13
C CYS A 84 -15.07 -4.59 -14.03
N SER A 85 -15.25 -3.36 -13.53
CA SER A 85 -15.80 -2.26 -14.32
C SER A 85 -14.86 -1.80 -15.45
N LEU A 86 -13.56 -1.73 -15.17
CA LEU A 86 -12.55 -1.29 -16.14
C LEU A 86 -12.19 -2.40 -17.13
N CYS A 87 -12.19 -3.65 -16.68
CA CYS A 87 -11.81 -4.81 -17.47
C CYS A 87 -12.83 -5.93 -17.28
N PRO A 88 -13.95 -5.94 -18.04
CA PRO A 88 -15.02 -6.93 -17.85
C PRO A 88 -14.60 -8.41 -17.95
N ASN A 89 -13.50 -8.67 -18.66
CA ASN A 89 -12.95 -10.02 -18.83
C ASN A 89 -11.92 -10.42 -17.75
N VAL A 90 -11.65 -9.56 -16.76
CA VAL A 90 -10.71 -9.88 -15.68
C VAL A 90 -11.30 -10.97 -14.79
N LYS A 91 -10.52 -12.00 -14.52
CA LYS A 91 -10.91 -13.04 -13.56
C LYS A 91 -10.66 -12.52 -12.15
N VAL A 92 -11.72 -12.25 -11.40
CA VAL A 92 -11.65 -11.97 -9.96
C VAL A 92 -12.14 -13.19 -9.17
N PRO A 93 -11.55 -13.49 -8.00
CA PRO A 93 -12.12 -14.50 -7.11
C PRO A 93 -13.52 -14.09 -6.67
N GLU A 94 -14.44 -15.05 -6.72
CA GLU A 94 -15.81 -14.89 -6.20
C GLU A 94 -15.77 -14.48 -4.72
N THR A 95 -16.64 -13.54 -4.35
CA THR A 95 -16.84 -13.14 -2.96
C THR A 95 -18.05 -13.91 -2.44
N LEU A 96 -17.81 -14.92 -1.60
CA LEU A 96 -18.88 -15.74 -1.01
C LEU A 96 -19.69 -14.97 0.04
N TRP A 97 -19.03 -14.11 0.82
CA TRP A 97 -19.64 -13.36 1.91
C TRP A 97 -18.84 -12.10 2.29
N VAL A 98 -19.52 -11.11 2.87
CA VAL A 98 -18.92 -9.88 3.43
C VAL A 98 -19.63 -9.53 4.75
N GLY A 99 -18.85 -9.15 5.76
CA GLY A 99 -19.33 -8.64 7.04
C GLY A 99 -18.18 -8.35 7.99
N GLU A 100 -18.49 -8.03 9.25
CA GLU A 100 -17.51 -7.49 10.21
C GLU A 100 -16.91 -8.53 11.15
N ARG A 101 -17.62 -9.63 11.40
CA ARG A 101 -17.22 -10.65 12.38
C ARG A 101 -17.18 -12.03 11.73
N PHE A 102 -16.23 -12.85 12.15
CA PHE A 102 -16.04 -14.18 11.57
C PHE A 102 -17.22 -15.12 11.91
N GLU A 103 -17.75 -15.00 13.12
CA GLU A 103 -18.88 -15.77 13.62
C GLU A 103 -20.21 -15.50 12.89
N ASP A 104 -20.30 -14.45 12.08
CA ASP A 104 -21.47 -14.14 11.27
C ASP A 104 -21.44 -14.81 9.88
N ILE A 105 -20.35 -15.50 9.54
CA ILE A 105 -20.22 -16.22 8.27
C ILE A 105 -21.11 -17.47 8.30
N PRO A 106 -22.03 -17.66 7.34
CA PRO A 106 -22.80 -18.90 7.21
C PRO A 106 -21.86 -20.11 7.05
N ALA A 107 -22.05 -21.13 7.89
CA ALA A 107 -21.14 -22.27 7.98
C ALA A 107 -21.00 -23.03 6.65
N GLU A 108 -22.06 -23.07 5.85
CA GLU A 108 -22.10 -23.68 4.53
C GLU A 108 -21.11 -23.04 3.54
N LEU A 109 -20.81 -21.74 3.68
CA LEU A 109 -19.88 -21.02 2.80
C LEU A 109 -18.42 -21.32 3.12
N ILE A 110 -18.15 -21.87 4.31
CA ILE A 110 -16.81 -22.22 4.80
C ILE A 110 -16.68 -23.71 5.13
N ALA A 111 -17.60 -24.54 4.64
CA ALA A 111 -17.56 -26.00 4.80
C ALA A 111 -16.52 -26.67 3.88
N GLY A 112 -16.06 -25.98 2.83
CA GLY A 112 -15.07 -26.46 1.87
C GLY A 112 -13.76 -25.65 1.90
N ASP A 113 -13.14 -25.50 0.73
CA ASP A 113 -11.98 -24.63 0.55
C ASP A 113 -12.43 -23.17 0.45
N ALA A 114 -11.93 -22.32 1.34
CA ALA A 114 -12.27 -20.90 1.37
C ALA A 114 -11.06 -20.05 1.77
N VAL A 115 -11.07 -18.77 1.40
CA VAL A 115 -10.06 -17.82 1.85
C VAL A 115 -10.73 -16.66 2.55
N VAL A 116 -10.45 -16.53 3.84
CA VAL A 116 -10.94 -15.42 4.68
C VAL A 116 -9.92 -14.31 4.60
N LYS A 117 -10.35 -13.09 4.27
CA LYS A 117 -9.48 -11.91 4.19
C LYS A 117 -10.19 -10.71 4.79
N SER A 118 -9.45 -9.83 5.46
CA SER A 118 -9.95 -8.47 5.71
C SER A 118 -9.91 -7.66 4.41
N THR A 119 -10.84 -6.70 4.30
CA THR A 119 -10.90 -5.78 3.15
C THR A 119 -9.67 -4.89 3.09
N HIS A 120 -9.23 -4.37 4.24
CA HIS A 120 -8.01 -3.58 4.42
C HIS A 120 -6.77 -4.45 4.75
N GLY A 121 -5.60 -3.82 4.79
CA GLY A 121 -4.36 -4.41 5.28
C GLY A 121 -3.69 -5.42 4.34
N SER A 122 -2.48 -5.84 4.72
CA SER A 122 -1.63 -6.77 3.98
C SER A 122 -1.25 -7.98 4.85
N GLY A 123 -1.25 -9.18 4.27
CA GLY A 123 -1.01 -10.42 5.02
C GLY A 123 -2.17 -10.85 5.93
N PHE A 124 -3.29 -10.11 5.94
CA PHE A 124 -4.49 -10.45 6.71
C PHE A 124 -5.38 -11.41 5.92
N PHE A 125 -4.95 -12.66 5.89
CA PHE A 125 -5.73 -13.74 5.31
C PHE A 125 -5.52 -15.06 6.04
N HIS A 126 -6.49 -15.95 5.90
CA HIS A 126 -6.41 -17.33 6.33
C HIS A 126 -7.04 -18.23 5.26
N ILE A 127 -6.41 -19.37 5.00
CA ILE A 127 -6.88 -20.35 4.03
C ILE A 127 -7.51 -21.49 4.82
N ILE A 128 -8.81 -21.70 4.61
CA ILE A 128 -9.56 -22.84 5.12
C ILE A 128 -9.46 -23.94 4.06
N ARG A 129 -9.14 -25.16 4.48
CA ARG A 129 -9.07 -26.34 3.61
C ARG A 129 -10.05 -27.39 4.09
N GLY A 130 -10.96 -27.81 3.23
CA GLY A 130 -11.99 -28.81 3.55
C GLY A 130 -12.77 -28.48 4.83
N GLY A 131 -13.09 -27.20 5.07
CA GLY A 131 -13.80 -26.75 6.26
C GLY A 131 -13.04 -26.88 7.58
N ASN A 132 -11.74 -27.18 7.54
CA ASN A 132 -10.93 -27.33 8.75
C ASN A 132 -10.39 -25.97 9.21
N TYR A 133 -10.91 -25.50 10.35
CA TYR A 133 -10.43 -24.31 11.05
C TYR A 133 -10.78 -24.40 12.55
N ASP A 134 -10.02 -23.72 13.39
CA ASP A 134 -10.37 -23.50 14.80
C ASP A 134 -11.18 -22.21 14.93
N LEU A 135 -12.42 -22.32 15.44
CA LEU A 135 -13.33 -21.18 15.55
C LEU A 135 -12.78 -20.08 16.48
N HIS A 136 -12.20 -20.46 17.62
CA HIS A 136 -11.68 -19.48 18.58
C HIS A 136 -10.44 -18.77 18.03
N GLU A 137 -9.53 -19.50 17.38
CA GLU A 137 -8.37 -18.94 16.70
C GLU A 137 -8.81 -17.97 15.59
N MET A 138 -9.80 -18.36 14.79
CA MET A 138 -10.30 -17.53 13.70
C MET A 138 -10.95 -16.25 14.18
N ILE A 139 -11.77 -16.31 15.23
CA ILE A 139 -12.37 -15.12 15.85
C ILE A 139 -11.26 -14.20 16.39
N ALA A 140 -10.31 -14.74 17.17
CA ALA A 140 -9.22 -13.94 17.73
C ALA A 140 -8.34 -13.28 16.64
N LYS A 141 -8.02 -14.04 15.59
CA LYS A 141 -7.20 -13.60 14.46
C LYS A 141 -7.87 -12.51 13.65
N THR A 142 -9.14 -12.70 13.29
CA THR A 142 -9.91 -11.71 12.51
C THR A 142 -10.18 -10.44 13.32
N GLN A 143 -10.51 -10.55 14.61
CA GLN A 143 -10.64 -9.39 15.49
C GLN A 143 -9.32 -8.59 15.59
N LYS A 144 -8.17 -9.28 15.64
CA LYS A 144 -6.86 -8.61 15.61
C LYS A 144 -6.65 -7.85 14.30
N TRP A 145 -7.01 -8.43 13.16
CA TRP A 145 -6.93 -7.76 11.86
C TRP A 145 -7.79 -6.49 11.83
N MET A 146 -9.05 -6.60 12.28
CA MET A 146 -9.98 -5.47 12.32
C MET A 146 -9.52 -4.34 13.25
N ARG A 147 -8.79 -4.66 14.33
CA ARG A 147 -8.21 -3.65 15.24
C ARG A 147 -6.89 -3.07 14.76
N THR A 148 -6.27 -3.62 13.72
CA THR A 148 -4.97 -3.14 13.25
C THR A 148 -5.14 -1.93 12.33
N ASP A 149 -4.53 -0.83 12.74
CA ASP A 149 -4.56 0.46 12.04
C ASP A 149 -3.25 0.70 11.27
N TYR A 150 -3.25 0.43 9.96
CA TYR A 150 -2.07 0.59 9.10
C TYR A 150 -1.57 2.04 9.01
N SER A 151 -2.41 3.03 9.31
CA SER A 151 -1.97 4.42 9.40
C SER A 151 -0.91 4.62 10.49
N ARG A 152 -1.01 3.86 11.58
CA ARG A 152 -0.03 3.92 12.67
C ARG A 152 1.23 3.11 12.39
N TYR A 153 1.11 2.02 11.64
CA TYR A 153 2.22 1.10 11.39
C TYR A 153 3.07 1.46 10.16
N TYR A 154 2.44 2.04 9.14
CA TYR A 154 3.06 2.32 7.84
C TYR A 154 2.76 3.74 7.33
N GLY A 155 1.94 4.53 8.04
CA GLY A 155 1.50 5.84 7.57
C GLY A 155 0.65 5.75 6.30
N GLU A 156 -0.20 4.73 6.22
CA GLU A 156 -1.20 4.51 5.16
C GLU A 156 -2.56 5.07 5.50
#